data_AF-A0A417IKG4-F1
#
_entry.id   AF-A0A417IKG4-F1
#
_cell.length_a   1.000
_cell.length_b   1.000
_cell.length_c   1.000
_cell.angle_alpha   90.00
_cell.angle_beta   90.00
_cell.angle_gamma   90.00
#
_symmetry.space_group_name_H-M   'P 1'
#
loop_
_entity.id
_entity.type
_entity.pdbx_description
1 polymer ?
#
loop_
_entity_poly.entity_id
_entity_poly.type
_entity_poly.pdbx_seq_one_letter_code
_entity_poly.pdbx_strand_id
1 'polypeptide(L)'
;MICSNRAKVLHSAFALFICAFAAVLCILLGSNRYMVDCVQQEAQAKDELVSLIALGQQLADASDLLTNEVRAYAETEDITHLNNYWTEVLATRQRDAVIQTLEKRSAAG
;
A
#
# COMPACT_ATOMS: atom_id res chain seq x y z
N MET A 1 28.46 -22.69 58.05
CA MET A 1 27.20 -22.07 57.55
C MET A 1 27.45 -20.85 56.64
N ILE A 2 28.49 -20.03 56.90
CA ILE A 2 28.78 -18.78 56.15
C ILE A 2 29.16 -18.99 54.66
N CYS A 3 29.88 -20.07 54.30
CA CYS A 3 30.23 -20.34 52.89
C CYS A 3 29.03 -20.72 52.00
N SER A 4 28.00 -21.38 52.55
CA SER A 4 26.79 -21.74 51.81
C SER A 4 25.96 -20.50 51.41
N ASN A 5 25.94 -19.48 52.26
CA ASN A 5 25.19 -18.24 52.00
C ASN A 5 25.86 -17.38 50.92
N ARG A 6 27.20 -17.29 50.92
CA ARG A 6 27.99 -16.56 49.90
C ARG A 6 27.79 -17.15 48.50
N ALA A 7 27.77 -18.48 48.39
CA ALA A 7 27.54 -19.17 47.11
C ALA A 7 26.11 -18.94 46.60
N LYS A 8 25.08 -18.97 47.46
CA LYS A 8 23.69 -18.69 47.05
C LYS A 8 23.51 -17.24 46.58
N VAL A 9 24.14 -16.28 47.25
CA VAL A 9 24.10 -14.87 46.86
C VAL A 9 24.79 -14.66 45.51
N LEU A 10 25.92 -15.33 45.25
CA LEU A 10 26.61 -15.25 43.96
C LEU A 10 25.78 -15.85 42.81
N HIS A 11 25.16 -17.02 43.00
CA HIS A 11 24.27 -17.61 42.00
C HIS A 11 23.02 -16.75 41.76
N SER A 12 22.45 -16.15 42.81
CA SER A 12 21.31 -15.24 42.70
C SER A 12 21.66 -13.97 41.90
N ALA A 13 22.84 -13.39 42.17
CA ALA A 13 23.34 -12.26 41.39
C ALA A 13 23.56 -12.63 39.91
N PHE A 14 24.16 -13.79 39.64
CA PHE A 14 24.40 -14.26 38.28
C PHE A 14 23.08 -14.52 37.52
N ALA A 15 22.09 -15.10 38.19
CA ALA A 15 20.75 -15.30 37.63
C ALA A 15 20.06 -13.96 37.32
N LEU A 16 20.21 -12.94 38.17
CA LEU A 16 19.68 -11.59 37.94
C LEU A 16 20.27 -10.95 36.69
N PHE A 17 21.58 -11.06 36.47
CA PHE A 17 22.23 -10.54 35.26
C PHE A 17 21.76 -11.25 33.99
N ILE A 18 21.61 -12.58 34.03
CA ILE A 18 21.09 -13.36 32.89
C ILE A 18 19.65 -12.95 32.59
N CYS A 19 18.79 -12.80 33.61
CA CYS A 19 17.42 -12.34 33.42
C CYS A 19 17.35 -10.93 32.83
N ALA A 20 18.19 -10.01 33.30
CA ALA A 20 18.26 -8.65 32.76
C ALA A 20 18.69 -8.65 31.29
N PHE A 21 19.72 -9.43 30.93
CA PHE A 21 20.18 -9.55 29.56
C PHE A 21 19.13 -10.20 28.64
N ALA A 22 18.48 -11.27 29.10
CA ALA A 22 17.39 -11.91 28.37
C ALA A 22 16.20 -10.96 28.15
N ALA A 23 15.85 -10.14 29.16
CA ALA A 23 14.79 -9.15 29.04
C ALA A 23 15.12 -8.10 27.97
N VAL A 24 16.35 -7.58 27.95
CA VAL A 24 16.82 -6.64 26.92
C VAL A 24 16.75 -7.27 25.53
N LEU A 25 17.22 -8.52 25.38
CA LEU A 25 17.12 -9.25 24.11
C LEU A 25 15.68 -9.42 23.64
N CYS A 26 14.76 -9.79 24.54
CA CYS A 26 13.34 -9.91 24.21
C CYS A 26 12.74 -8.58 23.75
N ILE A 27 13.10 -7.46 24.38
CA ILE A 27 12.64 -6.12 23.99
C ILE A 27 13.18 -5.75 22.60
N LEU A 28 14.48 -6.00 22.34
CA LEU A 28 15.10 -5.70 21.04
C LEU A 28 14.50 -6.55 19.91
N LEU A 29 14.28 -7.84 20.13
CA LEU A 29 13.68 -8.73 19.14
C LEU A 29 12.21 -8.40 18.90
N GLY A 30 11.45 -8.13 19.97
CA GLY A 30 10.04 -7.76 19.89
C GLY A 30 9.83 -6.43 19.17
N SER A 31 10.61 -5.41 19.52
CA SER A 31 10.53 -4.09 18.86
C SER A 31 10.93 -4.15 17.39
N ASN A 32 11.97 -4.92 17.03
CA ASN A 32 12.37 -5.08 15.63
C ASN A 32 11.28 -5.79 14.80
N ARG A 33 10.64 -6.84 15.36
CA ARG A 33 9.50 -7.51 14.70
C ARG A 33 8.33 -6.55 14.50
N TYR A 34 7.97 -5.81 15.54
CA TYR A 34 6.90 -4.81 15.49
C TYR A 34 7.18 -3.71 14.45
N MET A 35 8.42 -3.24 14.37
CA MET A 35 8.83 -2.24 13.37
C MET A 35 8.69 -2.77 11.94
N VAL A 36 9.06 -4.03 11.68
CA VAL A 36 8.88 -4.64 10.36
C VAL A 36 7.40 -4.72 9.99
N ASP A 37 6.54 -5.18 10.91
CA ASP A 37 5.10 -5.27 10.65
C ASP A 37 4.48 -3.89 10.41
N CYS A 38 4.89 -2.89 11.19
CA CYS A 38 4.42 -1.51 11.04
C CYS A 38 4.86 -0.89 9.70
N VAL A 39 6.12 -1.04 9.32
CA VAL A 39 6.65 -0.58 8.03
C VAL A 39 5.96 -1.28 6.88
N GLN A 40 5.67 -2.57 7.01
CA GLN A 40 4.98 -3.33 5.98
C GLN A 40 3.53 -2.87 5.80
N GLN A 41 2.80 -2.63 6.89
CA GLN A 41 1.45 -2.06 6.84
C GLN A 41 1.45 -0.66 6.21
N GLU A 42 2.42 0.19 6.58
CA GLU A 42 2.56 1.52 6.00
C GLU A 42 2.88 1.45 4.50
N ALA A 43 3.77 0.55 4.09
CA ALA A 43 4.10 0.32 2.69
C ALA A 43 2.88 -0.16 1.89
N GLN A 44 2.11 -1.10 2.42
CA GLN A 44 0.87 -1.58 1.78
C GLN A 44 -0.16 -0.46 1.61
N ALA A 45 -0.40 0.35 2.66
CA ALA A 45 -1.32 1.47 2.57
C ALA A 45 -0.87 2.52 1.53
N LYS A 46 0.45 2.77 1.43
CA LYS A 46 0.99 3.66 0.40
C LYS A 46 0.85 3.09 -1.00
N ASP A 47 1.13 1.80 -1.20
CA ASP A 47 0.98 1.15 -2.50
C ASP A 47 -0.48 1.16 -2.97
N GLU A 48 -1.42 0.96 -2.05
CA GLU A 48 -2.86 1.10 -2.34
C GLU A 48 -3.21 2.53 -2.77
N LEU A 49 -2.73 3.54 -2.06
CA LEU A 49 -2.93 4.95 -2.42
C LEU A 49 -2.33 5.28 -3.79
N VAL A 50 -1.10 4.83 -4.08
CA VAL A 50 -0.45 5.03 -5.38
C VAL A 50 -1.26 4.36 -6.48
N SER A 51 -1.75 3.14 -6.25
CA SER A 51 -2.60 2.43 -7.21
C SER A 51 -3.92 3.16 -7.45
N LEU A 52 -4.54 3.74 -6.42
CA LEU A 52 -5.76 4.53 -6.56
C LEU A 52 -5.53 5.83 -7.34
N ILE A 53 -4.43 6.52 -7.07
CA ILE A 53 -4.04 7.73 -7.82
C ILE A 53 -3.82 7.39 -9.30
N ALA A 54 -3.11 6.28 -9.59
CA ALA A 54 -2.87 5.85 -10.96
C ALA A 54 -4.18 5.51 -11.71
N LEU A 55 -5.12 4.83 -11.04
CA LEU A 55 -6.45 4.58 -11.60
C LEU A 55 -7.22 5.88 -11.84
N GLY A 56 -7.20 6.81 -10.88
CA GLY A 56 -7.81 8.12 -11.04
C GLY A 56 -7.25 8.91 -12.22
N GLN A 57 -5.93 8.86 -12.43
CA GLN A 57 -5.29 9.50 -13.59
C GLN A 57 -5.74 8.87 -14.90
N GLN A 58 -5.76 7.54 -15.00
CA GLN A 58 -6.25 6.85 -16.21
C GLN A 58 -7.71 7.20 -16.53
N LEU A 59 -8.53 7.37 -15.48
CA LEU A 59 -9.91 7.80 -15.64
C LEU A 59 -10.01 9.21 -16.21
N ALA A 60 -9.19 10.14 -15.70
CA ALA A 60 -9.11 11.52 -16.18
C ALA A 60 -8.64 11.56 -17.63
N ASP A 61 -7.57 10.83 -17.97
CA ASP A 61 -7.02 10.76 -19.32
C ASP A 61 -8.05 10.24 -20.33
N ALA A 62 -8.80 9.18 -19.98
CA ALA A 62 -9.87 8.65 -20.83
C ALA A 62 -11.03 9.66 -21.01
N SER A 63 -11.38 10.40 -19.96
CA SER A 63 -12.39 11.46 -20.03
C SER A 63 -11.94 12.63 -20.90
N ASP A 64 -10.68 13.03 -20.79
CA ASP A 64 -10.09 14.11 -21.58
C ASP A 64 -9.99 13.70 -23.06
N LEU A 65 -9.61 12.46 -23.35
CA LEU A 65 -9.63 11.91 -24.71
C LEU A 65 -11.02 12.03 -25.32
N LEU A 66 -12.06 11.53 -24.64
CA LEU A 66 -13.43 11.59 -25.15
C LEU A 66 -13.89 13.04 -25.39
N THR A 67 -13.52 13.96 -24.49
CA THR A 67 -13.87 15.38 -24.61
C THR A 67 -13.14 16.04 -25.79
N ASN A 68 -11.85 15.72 -25.96
CA ASN A 68 -11.03 16.29 -27.01
C ASN A 68 -11.41 15.77 -28.40
N GLU A 69 -11.74 14.48 -28.53
CA GLU A 69 -12.18 13.91 -29.82
C GLU A 69 -13.52 14.50 -30.27
N VAL A 70 -14.48 14.70 -29.34
CA VAL A 70 -15.75 15.37 -29.67
C VAL A 70 -15.52 16.83 -30.09
N ARG A 71 -14.65 17.56 -29.38
CA ARG A 71 -14.31 18.94 -29.73
C ARG A 71 -13.64 19.02 -31.10
N ALA A 72 -12.63 18.19 -31.34
CA ALA A 72 -11.90 18.16 -32.59
C ALA A 72 -12.80 17.82 -33.78
N TYR A 73 -13.73 16.88 -33.63
CA TYR A 73 -14.75 16.61 -34.65
C TYR A 73 -15.63 17.83 -34.93
N ALA A 74 -16.11 18.52 -33.89
CA ALA A 74 -16.97 19.70 -34.06
C ALA A 74 -16.27 20.86 -34.77
N GLU A 75 -14.95 20.99 -34.63
CA GLU A 75 -14.15 22.05 -35.24
C GLU A 75 -13.70 21.71 -36.67
N THR A 76 -13.36 20.45 -36.92
CA THR A 76 -12.71 20.03 -38.19
C THR A 76 -13.64 19.27 -39.12
N GLU A 77 -14.75 18.74 -38.61
CA GLU A 77 -15.63 17.78 -39.29
C GLU A 77 -14.92 16.50 -39.78
N ASP A 78 -13.69 16.23 -39.33
CA ASP A 78 -12.93 15.04 -39.69
C ASP A 78 -13.47 13.82 -38.93
N ILE A 79 -14.06 12.88 -39.68
CA ILE A 79 -14.68 11.67 -39.16
C ILE A 79 -13.71 10.75 -38.39
N THR A 80 -12.39 10.94 -38.55
CA THR A 80 -11.36 10.23 -37.78
C THR A 80 -11.55 10.45 -36.28
N HIS A 81 -11.85 11.69 -35.87
CA HIS A 81 -12.10 12.03 -34.47
C HIS A 81 -13.35 11.34 -33.92
N LEU A 82 -14.42 11.29 -34.72
CA LEU A 82 -15.64 10.58 -34.37
C LEU A 82 -15.41 9.07 -34.26
N ASN A 83 -14.58 8.49 -35.14
CA ASN A 83 -14.24 7.07 -35.09
C ASN A 83 -13.39 6.72 -33.85
N ASN A 84 -12.42 7.57 -33.49
CA ASN A 84 -11.63 7.41 -32.26
C ASN A 84 -12.52 7.46 -31.02
N TYR A 85 -13.44 8.43 -30.95
CA TYR A 85 -14.43 8.52 -29.87
C TYR A 85 -15.26 7.23 -29.75
N TRP A 86 -15.84 6.74 -30.84
CA TRP A 86 -16.66 5.52 -30.80
C TRP A 86 -15.84 4.27 -30.51
N THR A 87 -14.57 4.23 -30.94
CA THR A 87 -13.65 3.14 -30.60
C THR A 87 -13.41 3.09 -29.09
N GLU A 88 -13.16 4.23 -28.45
CA GLU A 88 -13.03 4.30 -27.00
C GLU A 88 -14.32 3.89 -26.29
N VAL A 89 -15.49 4.38 -26.72
CA VAL A 89 -16.78 4.08 -26.07
C VAL A 89 -17.22 2.62 -26.26
N LEU A 90 -16.98 2.01 -27.41
CA LEU A 90 -17.53 0.70 -27.74
C LEU A 90 -16.53 -0.45 -27.55
N ALA A 91 -15.26 -0.24 -27.91
CA ALA A 91 -14.25 -1.30 -27.93
C ALA A 91 -13.30 -1.21 -26.73
N THR A 92 -12.63 -0.08 -26.52
CA THR A 92 -11.59 0.05 -25.49
C THR A 92 -12.19 0.13 -24.08
N ARG A 93 -13.23 0.96 -23.91
CA ARG A 93 -13.97 1.18 -22.65
C ARG A 93 -13.06 1.37 -21.44
N GLN A 94 -11.99 2.14 -21.60
CA GLN A 94 -10.96 2.28 -20.57
C GLN A 94 -11.55 2.89 -19.30
N ARG A 95 -12.44 3.88 -19.46
CA ARG A 95 -13.20 4.48 -18.36
C ARG A 95 -14.02 3.44 -17.57
N ASP A 96 -14.77 2.57 -18.25
CA ASP A 96 -15.63 1.57 -17.59
C ASP A 96 -14.79 0.51 -16.86
N ALA A 97 -13.68 0.08 -17.47
CA ALA A 97 -12.74 -0.87 -16.86
C ALA A 97 -12.10 -0.30 -15.58
N VAL A 98 -11.74 0.99 -15.60
CA VAL A 98 -11.20 1.69 -14.43
C VAL A 98 -12.27 1.84 -13.35
N ILE A 99 -13.51 2.22 -13.69
CA ILE A 99 -14.63 2.31 -12.74
C ILE A 99 -14.88 0.95 -12.07
N GLN A 100 -14.96 -0.13 -12.84
CA GLN A 100 -15.18 -1.47 -12.28
C GLN A 100 -14.05 -1.89 -11.33
N THR A 101 -12.81 -1.52 -11.66
CA THR A 101 -11.65 -1.78 -10.80
C THR A 101 -11.72 -0.97 -9.50
N LEU A 102 -12.13 0.31 -9.57
CA LEU A 102 -12.33 1.17 -8.42
C LEU A 102 -13.47 0.66 -7.52
N GLU A 103 -14.62 0.27 -8.07
CA GLU A 103 -15.75 -0.30 -7.32
C GLU A 103 -15.36 -1.60 -6.61
N LYS A 104 -14.62 -2.48 -7.29
CA LYS A 104 -14.15 -3.72 -6.68
C LYS A 104 -13.18 -3.46 -5.52
N ARG A 105 -12.32 -2.45 -5.64
CA ARG A 105 -11.36 -2.06 -4.60
C ARG A 105 -12.05 -1.36 -3.43
N SER A 106 -13.04 -0.49 -3.66
CA SER A 106 -13.79 0.19 -2.60
C SER A 106 -14.69 -0.76 -1.80
N ALA A 107 -15.19 -1.84 -2.41
CA ALA A 107 -15.99 -2.85 -1.73
C ALA A 107 -15.17 -3.89 -0.96
N ALA A 108 -13.84 -3.92 -1.14
CA ALA A 108 -12.94 -4.90 -0.52
C ALA A 108 -12.19 -4.38 0.71
N GLY A 109 -12.26 -3.07 0.99
CA GLY A 109 -11.77 -2.44 2.22
C GLY A 109 -12.88 -2.29 3.26
#